data_AF-A0A6L6D7L9-F1
#
_entry.id   AF-A0A6L6D7L9-F1
#
_cell.length_a   1.000
_cell.length_b   1.000
_cell.length_c   1.000
_cell.angle_alpha   90.00
_cell.angle_beta   90.00
_cell.angle_gamma   90.00
#
_symmetry.space_group_name_H-M   'P 1'
#
loop_
_entity.id
_entity.type
_entity.pdbx_description
1 polymer ?
#
loop_
_entity_poly.entity_id
_entity_poly.type
_entity_poly.pdbx_seq_one_letter_code
_entity_poly.pdbx_strand_id
1 'polypeptide(L)'
;MPHSLREQLCLARRKVGYQNLIVEKLVFHRLTLCAPWHRAARLRFGFDGNGMQTTCYTRCMANSFDASYYKRFYSSTPVHSRKKVALLADAVHNMCAWWDVPVRSVLDVGAGLGYWRDWYATNHPKVRRMSVDISEHACEKYDHEQRDIAKWAPERKFDLVVCHGVLQYPTAKDADAAIKNLAKATRNVLYLEVPTASDLRNVVDKKATDLNVHARSGDWYRKRLEKYFVQAGAGLWVARSSDALLYELERTKK
;
A
#
# COMPACT_ATOMS: atom_id res chain seq x y z
N MET A 1 -5.71 8.30 -65.21
CA MET A 1 -4.29 7.93 -65.08
C MET A 1 -4.00 7.74 -63.59
N PRO A 2 -3.77 6.50 -63.14
CA PRO A 2 -3.64 6.17 -61.73
C PRO A 2 -2.23 6.52 -61.22
N HIS A 3 -2.15 7.23 -60.09
CA HIS A 3 -0.91 7.32 -59.32
C HIS A 3 -0.51 5.92 -58.84
N SER A 4 0.74 5.57 -59.11
CA SER A 4 1.27 4.21 -58.99
C SER A 4 1.34 3.74 -57.53
N LEU A 5 1.15 2.42 -57.34
CA LEU A 5 1.31 1.66 -56.10
C LEU A 5 2.69 1.84 -55.40
N ARG A 6 3.61 2.57 -56.03
CA ARG A 6 4.99 2.80 -55.60
C ARG A 6 5.15 3.99 -54.65
N GLU A 7 4.19 4.92 -54.60
CA GLU A 7 4.25 6.09 -53.71
C GLU A 7 3.52 5.87 -52.37
N GLN A 8 2.59 4.90 -52.27
CA GLN A 8 1.96 4.53 -51.00
C GLN A 8 2.85 3.62 -50.12
N LEU A 9 3.92 3.04 -50.67
CA LEU A 9 4.86 2.17 -49.95
C LEU A 9 6.03 2.93 -49.27
N CYS A 10 6.15 4.25 -49.45
CA CYS A 10 7.23 5.05 -48.83
C CYS A 10 6.85 5.74 -47.50
N LEU A 11 5.57 5.71 -47.08
CA LEU A 11 5.16 6.15 -45.73
C LEU A 11 4.93 4.97 -44.75
N ALA A 12 5.11 3.74 -45.21
CA ALA A 12 5.07 2.50 -44.40
C ALA A 12 6.46 2.01 -43.94
N ARG A 13 7.48 2.88 -43.94
CA ARG A 13 8.84 2.55 -43.47
C ARG A 13 9.23 3.34 -42.21
N ARG A 14 8.60 3.02 -41.07
CA ARG A 14 9.20 3.13 -39.71
C ARG A 14 8.64 2.05 -38.77
N LYS A 15 8.90 0.79 -39.11
CA LYS A 15 8.86 -0.34 -38.17
C LYS A 15 9.86 -1.39 -38.67
N VAL A 16 11.10 -1.36 -38.15
CA VAL A 16 11.90 -2.55 -37.83
C VAL A 16 12.97 -2.08 -36.84
N GLY A 17 12.91 -2.59 -35.61
CA GLY A 17 13.85 -2.22 -34.55
C GLY A 17 13.59 -3.00 -33.26
N TYR A 18 13.27 -4.28 -33.37
CA TYR A 18 13.35 -5.24 -32.27
C TYR A 18 13.89 -6.53 -32.86
N GLN A 19 15.22 -6.70 -32.76
CA GLN A 19 15.82 -8.01 -32.92
C GLN A 19 15.88 -8.68 -31.55
N ASN A 20 15.37 -9.90 -31.56
CA ASN A 20 15.50 -10.91 -30.53
C ASN A 20 16.96 -11.12 -30.13
N LEU A 21 17.20 -11.33 -28.83
CA LEU A 21 18.22 -12.24 -28.35
C LEU A 21 17.61 -13.11 -27.25
N ILE A 22 17.31 -14.33 -27.67
CA ILE A 22 16.90 -15.49 -26.89
C ILE A 22 18.18 -16.14 -26.35
N VAL A 23 18.21 -16.38 -25.03
CA VAL A 23 18.74 -17.58 -24.33
C VAL A 23 20.24 -17.88 -24.45
N GLU A 24 20.96 -17.94 -23.31
CA GLU A 24 21.36 -19.20 -22.63
C GLU A 24 22.43 -18.98 -21.54
N LYS A 25 22.40 -19.86 -20.53
CA LYS A 25 23.48 -20.29 -19.59
C LYS A 25 23.70 -19.55 -18.25
N LEU A 26 23.08 -20.16 -17.22
CA LEU A 26 23.72 -20.74 -16.02
C LEU A 26 25.19 -20.36 -15.76
N VAL A 27 25.46 -19.78 -14.59
CA VAL A 27 26.58 -20.19 -13.73
C VAL A 27 26.14 -20.14 -12.26
N PHE A 28 26.05 -21.34 -11.68
CA PHE A 28 26.18 -21.60 -10.24
C PHE A 28 27.46 -20.95 -9.70
N HIS A 29 27.38 -20.18 -8.60
CA HIS A 29 28.48 -20.19 -7.63
C HIS A 29 27.95 -20.26 -6.20
N ARG A 30 28.21 -21.43 -5.64
CA ARG A 30 28.09 -21.85 -4.26
C ARG A 30 29.36 -21.37 -3.56
N LEU A 31 29.25 -20.51 -2.56
CA LEU A 31 30.31 -20.33 -1.57
C LEU A 31 29.72 -20.55 -0.19
N THR A 32 29.96 -21.77 0.28
CA THR A 32 29.86 -22.23 1.67
C THR A 32 31.19 -21.94 2.37
N LEU A 33 31.15 -21.92 3.72
CA LEU A 33 32.24 -21.89 4.72
C LEU A 33 32.51 -20.45 5.22
N CYS A 34 32.29 -20.11 6.50
CA CYS A 34 32.80 -20.79 7.70
C CYS A 34 31.75 -21.07 8.79
N ALA A 35 31.89 -22.25 9.42
CA ALA A 35 31.39 -22.60 10.76
C ALA A 35 32.54 -22.43 11.77
N PRO A 36 32.44 -22.90 13.04
CA PRO A 36 31.41 -22.74 14.07
C PRO A 36 32.01 -22.08 15.34
N TRP A 37 31.22 -21.31 16.10
CA TRP A 37 31.62 -20.94 17.47
C TRP A 37 30.81 -21.70 18.52
N HIS A 38 31.55 -22.09 19.54
CA HIS A 38 31.32 -23.14 20.52
C HIS A 38 30.07 -23.05 21.40
N ARG A 39 29.64 -24.24 21.83
CA ARG A 39 28.84 -24.49 23.04
C ARG A 39 29.53 -23.85 24.26
N ALA A 40 28.77 -23.12 25.07
CA ALA A 40 28.92 -23.12 26.53
C ALA A 40 27.68 -22.54 27.23
N ALA A 41 27.32 -23.18 28.34
CA ALA A 41 26.53 -22.69 29.47
C ALA A 41 25.04 -22.32 29.25
N ARG A 42 24.18 -23.30 29.54
CA ARG A 42 22.84 -23.04 30.10
C ARG A 42 23.00 -22.37 31.47
N LEU A 43 22.77 -21.08 31.53
CA LEU A 43 22.28 -20.42 32.74
C LEU A 43 20.81 -20.09 32.50
N ARG A 44 19.92 -20.73 33.27
CA ARG A 44 18.49 -20.42 33.26
C ARG A 44 18.31 -19.07 33.95
N PHE A 45 18.27 -18.00 33.17
CA PHE A 45 17.59 -16.78 33.56
C PHE A 45 16.24 -16.76 32.84
N GLY A 46 15.16 -16.86 33.61
CA GLY A 46 13.81 -16.61 33.12
C GLY A 46 13.70 -15.13 32.77
N PHE A 47 13.66 -14.82 31.48
CA PHE A 47 13.29 -13.51 30.97
C PHE A 47 12.12 -13.71 30.00
N ASP A 48 10.96 -13.19 30.37
CA ASP A 48 9.80 -13.06 29.48
C ASP A 48 10.08 -11.97 28.43
N GLY A 49 10.85 -12.35 27.39
CA GLY A 49 11.44 -11.44 26.40
C GLY A 49 10.53 -10.91 25.29
N ASN A 50 9.21 -11.13 25.33
CA ASN A 50 8.31 -10.71 24.24
C ASN A 50 7.87 -9.24 24.32
N GLY A 51 7.96 -8.60 25.49
CA GLY A 51 7.53 -7.21 25.68
C GLY A 51 8.51 -6.17 25.13
N MET A 52 9.81 -6.38 25.35
CA MET A 52 10.84 -5.34 25.15
C MET A 52 11.30 -5.18 23.69
N GLN A 53 11.37 -6.27 22.91
CA GLN A 53 11.68 -6.18 21.47
C GLN A 53 10.54 -5.52 20.68
N THR A 54 9.31 -5.81 21.10
CA THR A 54 8.09 -5.33 20.43
C THR A 54 7.93 -3.82 20.61
N THR A 55 8.26 -3.24 21.77
CA THR A 55 8.21 -1.78 22.02
C THR A 55 9.31 -1.04 21.25
N CYS A 56 10.54 -1.56 21.20
CA CYS A 56 11.64 -0.97 20.44
C CYS A 56 11.33 -0.90 18.94
N TYR A 57 10.72 -1.93 18.36
CA TYR A 57 10.36 -1.95 16.94
C TYR A 57 9.32 -0.87 16.58
N THR A 58 8.22 -0.75 17.33
CA THR A 58 7.22 0.30 17.08
C THR A 58 7.82 1.69 17.24
N ARG A 59 8.69 1.91 18.25
CA ARG A 59 9.38 3.20 18.40
C ARG A 59 10.31 3.48 17.22
N CYS A 60 11.05 2.48 16.74
CA CYS A 60 11.93 2.61 15.58
C CYS A 60 11.14 2.90 14.28
N MET A 61 10.03 2.20 14.05
CA MET A 61 9.12 2.51 12.94
C MET A 61 8.54 3.92 13.06
N ALA A 62 8.00 4.29 14.22
CA ALA A 62 7.46 5.64 14.44
C ALA A 62 8.49 6.73 14.14
N ASN A 63 9.74 6.54 14.61
CA ASN A 63 10.84 7.46 14.36
C ASN A 63 11.28 7.52 12.89
N SER A 64 10.97 6.51 12.08
CA SER A 64 11.31 6.51 10.64
C SER A 64 10.41 7.45 9.83
N PHE A 65 9.28 7.89 10.41
CA PHE A 65 8.31 8.81 9.80
C PHE A 65 8.35 10.20 10.45
N ASP A 66 9.54 10.80 10.52
CA ASP A 66 9.76 12.11 11.13
C ASP A 66 9.48 13.29 10.18
N ALA A 67 9.74 14.52 10.64
CA ALA A 67 9.59 15.72 9.81
C ALA A 67 10.40 15.69 8.50
N SER A 68 11.55 15.01 8.49
CA SER A 68 12.42 14.89 7.30
C SER A 68 11.80 13.95 6.26
N TYR A 69 11.19 12.86 6.71
CA TYR A 69 10.41 11.95 5.87
C TYR A 69 9.27 12.71 5.17
N TYR A 70 8.46 13.45 5.94
CA TYR A 70 7.36 14.23 5.38
C TYR A 70 7.83 15.31 4.42
N LYS A 71 8.93 16.01 4.75
CA LYS A 71 9.53 16.99 3.84
C LYS A 71 9.96 16.33 2.52
N ARG A 72 10.59 15.16 2.57
CA ARG A 72 11.11 14.47 1.39
C ARG A 72 9.99 14.00 0.45
N PHE A 73 8.98 13.34 0.99
CA PHE A 73 7.99 12.63 0.17
C PHE A 73 6.69 13.41 -0.05
N TYR A 74 6.47 14.52 0.67
CA TYR A 74 5.19 15.24 0.62
C TYR A 74 5.27 16.75 0.34
N SER A 75 6.45 17.34 0.13
CA SER A 75 6.57 18.79 -0.06
C SER A 75 6.37 19.27 -1.51
N SER A 76 7.15 18.78 -2.46
CA SER A 76 7.18 19.34 -3.83
C SER A 76 6.62 18.41 -4.91
N THR A 77 6.76 17.09 -4.76
CA THR A 77 6.29 16.09 -5.74
C THR A 77 5.72 14.85 -5.05
N PRO A 78 4.62 14.98 -4.28
CA PRO A 78 4.04 13.84 -3.58
C PRO A 78 3.50 12.78 -4.55
N VAL A 79 3.66 11.50 -4.18
CA VAL A 79 3.07 10.36 -4.91
C VAL A 79 1.56 10.55 -5.08
N HIS A 80 0.89 11.03 -4.02
CA HIS A 80 -0.53 11.36 -4.03
C HIS A 80 -0.72 12.82 -3.66
N SER A 81 -1.16 13.62 -4.64
CA SER A 81 -1.60 14.99 -4.38
C SER A 81 -2.96 15.00 -3.67
N ARG A 82 -3.25 16.07 -2.93
CA ARG A 82 -4.57 16.28 -2.29
C ARG A 82 -5.73 16.12 -3.27
N LYS A 83 -5.58 16.62 -4.50
CA LYS A 83 -6.58 16.50 -5.57
C LYS A 83 -6.79 15.03 -5.99
N LYS A 84 -5.72 14.25 -6.10
CA LYS A 84 -5.81 12.83 -6.46
C LYS A 84 -6.48 12.01 -5.35
N VAL A 85 -6.16 12.30 -4.08
CA VAL A 85 -6.83 11.65 -2.94
C VAL A 85 -8.30 12.06 -2.84
N ALA A 86 -8.66 13.31 -3.12
CA ALA A 86 -10.07 13.73 -3.15
C ALA A 86 -10.88 12.95 -4.20
N LEU A 87 -10.37 12.79 -5.43
CA LEU A 87 -11.02 11.99 -6.48
C LEU A 87 -11.20 10.52 -6.07
N LEU A 88 -10.20 9.96 -5.41
CA LEU A 88 -10.27 8.61 -4.88
C LEU A 88 -11.31 8.49 -3.75
N ALA A 89 -11.37 9.47 -2.86
CA ALA A 89 -12.36 9.51 -1.79
C ALA A 89 -13.78 9.66 -2.31
N ASP A 90 -13.99 10.51 -3.33
CA ASP A 90 -15.26 10.59 -4.07
C ASP A 90 -15.63 9.21 -4.63
N ALA A 91 -14.71 8.52 -5.31
CA ALA A 91 -14.99 7.22 -5.92
C ALA A 91 -15.35 6.15 -4.88
N VAL A 92 -14.57 6.05 -3.79
CA VAL A 92 -14.83 5.08 -2.72
C VAL A 92 -16.15 5.37 -2.00
N HIS A 93 -16.41 6.63 -1.65
CA HIS A 93 -17.67 7.03 -1.02
C HIS A 93 -18.87 6.70 -1.90
N ASN A 94 -18.83 7.09 -3.18
CA ASN A 94 -19.93 6.83 -4.10
C ASN A 94 -20.13 5.35 -4.39
N MET A 95 -19.05 4.55 -4.40
CA MET A 95 -19.19 3.09 -4.53
C MET A 95 -19.88 2.47 -3.31
N CYS A 96 -19.57 2.95 -2.10
CA CYS A 96 -20.30 2.53 -0.88
C CYS A 96 -21.78 2.91 -0.97
N ALA A 97 -22.09 4.13 -1.43
CA ALA A 97 -23.47 4.56 -1.63
C ALA A 97 -24.20 3.71 -2.68
N TRP A 98 -23.53 3.34 -3.77
CA TRP A 98 -24.10 2.45 -4.80
C TRP A 98 -24.43 1.05 -4.26
N TRP A 99 -23.66 0.53 -3.32
CA TRP A 99 -23.93 -0.73 -2.61
C TRP A 99 -24.94 -0.60 -1.47
N ASP A 100 -25.64 0.53 -1.34
CA ASP A 100 -26.53 0.83 -0.22
C ASP A 100 -25.82 0.72 1.15
N VAL A 101 -24.52 1.03 1.19
CA VAL A 101 -23.71 1.13 2.40
C VAL A 101 -23.55 2.60 2.80
N PRO A 102 -24.43 3.14 3.65
CA PRO A 102 -24.30 4.52 4.11
C PRO A 102 -23.07 4.67 5.01
N VAL A 103 -22.08 5.44 4.54
CA VAL A 103 -20.88 5.76 5.32
C VAL A 103 -21.23 6.80 6.37
N ARG A 104 -21.50 6.36 7.61
CA ARG A 104 -21.76 7.25 8.77
C ARG A 104 -20.55 7.40 9.68
N SER A 105 -19.58 6.50 9.54
CA SER A 105 -18.34 6.51 10.29
C SER A 105 -17.16 6.03 9.46
N VAL A 106 -16.05 6.78 9.52
CA VAL A 106 -14.81 6.49 8.79
C VAL A 106 -13.63 6.44 9.76
N LEU A 107 -12.80 5.42 9.61
CA LEU A 107 -11.47 5.35 10.22
C LEU A 107 -10.40 5.43 9.13
N ASP A 108 -9.53 6.43 9.24
CA ASP A 108 -8.36 6.62 8.39
C ASP A 108 -7.10 6.13 9.14
N VAL A 109 -6.50 5.03 8.66
CA VAL A 109 -5.36 4.37 9.28
C VAL A 109 -4.09 4.70 8.52
N GLY A 110 -3.07 5.20 9.23
CA GLY A 110 -1.87 5.75 8.61
C GLY A 110 -2.21 7.03 7.85
N ALA A 111 -2.95 7.92 8.51
CA ALA A 111 -3.58 9.07 7.91
C ALA A 111 -2.59 10.07 7.29
N GLY A 112 -1.33 10.06 7.72
CA GLY A 112 -0.25 10.86 7.14
C GLY A 112 -0.55 12.36 7.20
N LEU A 113 -0.83 12.96 6.05
CA LEU A 113 -1.22 14.38 5.95
C LEU A 113 -2.71 14.63 6.31
N GLY A 114 -3.50 13.58 6.51
CA GLY A 114 -4.92 13.65 6.87
C GLY A 114 -5.87 13.94 5.70
N TYR A 115 -5.45 13.70 4.46
CA TYR A 115 -6.26 14.06 3.27
C TYR A 115 -7.64 13.38 3.24
N TRP A 116 -7.75 12.12 3.66
CA TRP A 116 -9.03 11.41 3.74
C TRP A 116 -9.94 12.00 4.81
N ARG A 117 -9.42 12.20 6.02
CA ARG A 117 -10.15 12.87 7.10
C ARG A 117 -10.65 14.25 6.65
N ASP A 118 -9.78 15.07 6.08
CA ASP A 118 -10.09 16.42 5.65
C ASP A 118 -11.17 16.43 4.57
N TRP A 119 -11.07 15.53 3.59
CA TRP A 119 -12.09 15.39 2.55
C TRP A 119 -13.45 15.02 3.15
N TYR A 120 -13.52 14.09 4.11
CA TYR A 120 -14.78 13.75 4.78
C TYR A 120 -15.28 14.90 5.67
N ALA A 121 -14.39 15.67 6.29
CA ALA A 121 -14.77 16.82 7.11
C ALA A 121 -15.44 17.91 6.26
N THR A 122 -14.93 18.15 5.05
CA THR A 122 -15.49 19.11 4.10
C THR A 122 -16.77 18.61 3.44
N ASN A 123 -16.74 17.43 2.84
CA ASN A 123 -17.81 16.98 1.93
C ASN A 123 -18.96 16.25 2.65
N HIS A 124 -18.67 15.63 3.79
CA HIS A 124 -19.65 14.87 4.56
C HIS A 124 -19.53 15.17 6.07
N PRO A 125 -19.82 16.42 6.50
CA PRO A 125 -19.53 16.89 7.86
C PRO A 125 -20.22 16.06 8.96
N LYS A 126 -21.36 15.42 8.66
CA LYS A 126 -22.11 14.55 9.57
C LYS A 126 -21.48 13.17 9.81
N VAL A 127 -20.51 12.77 8.99
CA VAL A 127 -19.80 11.49 9.14
C VAL A 127 -18.88 11.56 10.37
N ARG A 128 -18.98 10.61 11.29
CA ARG A 128 -18.02 10.52 12.39
C ARG A 128 -16.67 10.08 11.82
N ARG A 129 -15.61 10.85 12.08
CA ARG A 129 -14.27 10.58 11.56
C ARG A 129 -13.34 10.27 12.72
N MET A 130 -12.45 9.30 12.52
CA MET A 130 -11.28 9.07 13.34
C MET A 130 -10.09 8.91 12.40
N SER A 131 -8.95 9.49 12.74
CA SER A 131 -7.70 9.36 12.00
C SER A 131 -6.59 8.98 12.95
N VAL A 132 -5.84 7.94 12.59
CA VAL A 132 -4.72 7.43 13.40
C VAL A 132 -3.45 7.33 12.58
N ASP A 133 -2.31 7.58 13.21
CA ASP A 133 -1.00 7.39 12.61
C ASP A 133 0.00 6.85 13.65
N ILE A 134 1.06 6.19 13.18
CA ILE A 134 2.14 5.71 14.05
C ILE A 134 3.19 6.82 14.29
N SER A 135 3.31 7.75 13.35
CA SER A 135 4.23 8.89 13.39
C SER A 135 3.81 9.89 14.46
N GLU A 136 4.68 10.11 15.46
CA GLU A 136 4.52 11.17 16.47
C GLU A 136 4.41 12.54 15.79
N HIS A 137 5.27 12.80 14.79
CA HIS A 137 5.25 14.04 14.00
C HIS A 137 3.92 14.27 13.30
N ALA A 138 3.36 13.24 12.64
CA ALA A 138 2.09 13.38 11.93
C ALA A 138 0.94 13.62 12.92
N CYS A 139 0.96 12.93 14.06
CA CYS A 139 -0.04 13.10 15.11
C CYS A 139 -0.03 14.52 15.68
N GLU A 140 1.15 15.04 16.02
CA GLU A 140 1.31 16.41 16.52
C GLU A 140 0.91 17.46 15.47
N LYS A 141 1.36 17.28 14.23
CA LYS A 141 1.20 18.30 13.18
C LYS A 141 -0.22 18.34 12.61
N TYR A 142 -0.85 17.18 12.46
CA TYR A 142 -2.14 17.05 11.79
C TYR A 142 -3.26 16.65 12.74
N ASP A 143 -3.03 16.53 14.05
CA ASP A 143 -4.05 16.15 15.03
C ASP A 143 -4.65 14.76 14.75
N HIS A 144 -3.77 13.76 14.68
CA HIS A 144 -4.14 12.34 14.62
C HIS A 144 -3.96 11.68 15.99
N GLU A 145 -4.73 10.64 16.28
CA GLU A 145 -4.41 9.79 17.44
C GLU A 145 -3.20 8.90 17.13
N GLN A 146 -2.21 8.88 18.02
CA GLN A 146 -1.04 8.03 17.84
C GLN A 146 -1.38 6.56 18.15
N ARG A 147 -1.48 5.73 17.10
CA ARG A 147 -1.81 4.30 17.21
C ARG A 147 -0.99 3.47 16.22
N ASP A 148 -0.60 2.27 16.68
CA ASP A 148 0.00 1.24 15.84
C ASP A 148 -1.07 0.20 15.49
N ILE A 149 -1.53 0.17 14.23
CA ILE A 149 -2.57 -0.76 13.77
C ILE A 149 -2.17 -2.24 13.90
N ALA A 150 -0.88 -2.57 13.96
CA ALA A 150 -0.45 -3.94 14.22
C ALA A 150 -0.76 -4.39 15.66
N LYS A 151 -0.93 -3.44 16.58
CA LYS A 151 -1.09 -3.68 18.02
C LYS A 151 -2.41 -3.18 18.60
N TRP A 152 -3.13 -2.39 17.83
CA TRP A 152 -4.35 -1.74 18.26
C TRP A 152 -5.48 -1.97 17.26
N ALA A 153 -6.69 -2.07 17.78
CA ALA A 153 -7.93 -1.96 17.02
C ALA A 153 -8.92 -1.13 17.84
N PRO A 154 -9.79 -0.34 17.20
CA PRO A 154 -10.84 0.39 17.91
C PRO A 154 -11.86 -0.58 18.51
N GLU A 155 -12.46 -0.19 19.63
CA GLU A 155 -13.55 -0.97 20.26
C GLU A 155 -14.80 -1.03 19.39
N ARG A 156 -15.07 0.04 18.63
CA ARG A 156 -16.23 0.16 17.75
C ARG A 156 -15.80 0.05 16.30
N LYS A 157 -16.62 -0.66 15.52
CA LYS A 157 -16.45 -0.76 14.07
C LYS A 157 -16.90 0.50 13.34
N PHE A 158 -16.20 0.83 12.27
CA PHE A 158 -16.48 1.92 11.33
C PHE A 158 -17.10 1.39 10.05
N ASP A 159 -18.01 2.15 9.44
CA ASP A 159 -18.68 1.74 8.20
C ASP A 159 -17.68 1.59 7.06
N LEU A 160 -16.73 2.53 6.98
CA LEU A 160 -15.58 2.49 6.08
C LEU A 160 -14.27 2.58 6.88
N VAL A 161 -13.32 1.71 6.56
CA VAL A 161 -11.93 1.82 7.01
C VAL A 161 -11.07 2.09 5.78
N VAL A 162 -10.17 3.06 5.88
CA VAL A 162 -9.20 3.43 4.85
C VAL A 162 -7.80 3.06 5.35
N CYS A 163 -7.04 2.35 4.52
CA CYS A 163 -5.64 2.04 4.76
C CYS A 163 -4.88 2.30 3.46
N HIS A 164 -4.42 3.53 3.28
CA HIS A 164 -3.85 4.00 2.01
C HIS A 164 -2.33 4.11 2.12
N GLY A 165 -1.61 3.11 1.59
CA GLY A 165 -0.15 3.13 1.53
C GLY A 165 0.53 2.91 2.87
N VAL A 166 0.03 1.96 3.69
CA VAL A 166 0.57 1.70 5.04
C VAL A 166 1.19 0.30 5.17
N LEU A 167 0.54 -0.74 4.64
CA LEU A 167 0.89 -2.13 4.93
C LEU A 167 2.20 -2.61 4.28
N GLN A 168 2.90 -1.77 3.52
CA GLN A 168 4.23 -2.06 2.99
C GLN A 168 5.35 -1.83 4.01
N TYR A 169 5.14 -1.03 5.06
CA TYR A 169 6.15 -0.71 6.07
C TYR A 169 6.34 -1.74 7.21
N PRO A 170 5.29 -2.30 7.84
CA PRO A 170 5.48 -3.21 8.97
C PRO A 170 6.08 -4.55 8.54
N THR A 171 6.68 -5.31 9.46
CA THR A 171 7.19 -6.66 9.18
C THR A 171 6.07 -7.59 8.68
N ALA A 172 6.42 -8.77 8.15
CA ALA A 172 5.39 -9.74 7.71
C ALA A 172 4.46 -10.18 8.86
N LYS A 173 4.98 -10.26 10.09
CA LYS A 173 4.19 -10.59 11.29
C LYS A 173 3.24 -9.45 11.65
N ASP A 174 3.76 -8.23 11.67
CA ASP A 174 2.98 -7.05 12.06
C ASP A 174 1.97 -6.67 10.98
N ALA A 175 2.28 -6.88 9.70
CA ALA A 175 1.33 -6.73 8.59
C ALA A 175 0.17 -7.74 8.70
N ASP A 176 0.43 -8.99 9.10
CA ASP A 176 -0.63 -9.98 9.34
C ASP A 176 -1.54 -9.55 10.51
N ALA A 177 -0.93 -9.09 11.61
CA ALA A 177 -1.66 -8.56 12.76
C ALA A 177 -2.48 -7.30 12.40
N ALA A 178 -1.90 -6.39 11.62
CA ALA A 178 -2.57 -5.20 11.12
C ALA A 178 -3.77 -5.55 10.25
N ILE A 179 -3.65 -6.50 9.31
CA ILE A 179 -4.79 -6.95 8.48
C ILE A 179 -5.91 -7.50 9.37
N LYS A 180 -5.59 -8.29 10.39
CA LYS A 180 -6.57 -8.79 11.36
C LYS A 180 -7.25 -7.66 12.13
N ASN A 181 -6.51 -6.63 12.52
CA ASN A 181 -7.06 -5.47 13.25
C ASN A 181 -7.88 -4.55 12.34
N LEU A 182 -7.50 -4.36 11.08
CA LEU A 182 -8.32 -3.70 10.06
C LEU A 182 -9.65 -4.43 9.87
N ALA A 183 -9.63 -5.76 9.80
CA ALA A 183 -10.85 -6.58 9.76
C ALA A 183 -11.73 -6.39 11.01
N LYS A 184 -11.13 -6.29 12.20
CA LYS A 184 -11.89 -5.99 13.43
C LYS A 184 -12.49 -4.58 13.40
N ALA A 185 -11.77 -3.59 12.87
CA ALA A 185 -12.23 -2.21 12.77
C ALA A 185 -13.32 -2.00 11.72
N THR A 186 -13.38 -2.87 10.71
CA THR A 186 -14.27 -2.71 9.55
C THR A 186 -15.65 -3.30 9.82
N ARG A 187 -16.69 -2.49 9.60
CA ARG A 187 -18.09 -2.94 9.59
C ARG A 187 -18.51 -3.40 8.21
N ASN A 188 -18.30 -2.58 7.18
CA ASN A 188 -18.80 -2.85 5.83
C ASN A 188 -17.67 -2.89 4.79
N VAL A 189 -16.91 -1.79 4.63
CA VAL A 189 -15.94 -1.66 3.54
C VAL A 189 -14.54 -1.32 4.08
N LEU A 190 -13.53 -2.00 3.55
CA LEU A 190 -12.13 -1.63 3.68
C LEU A 190 -11.65 -1.13 2.32
N TYR A 191 -11.19 0.11 2.25
CA TYR A 191 -10.34 0.57 1.16
C TYR A 191 -8.88 0.32 1.54
N LEU A 192 -8.18 -0.48 0.74
CA LEU A 192 -6.77 -0.81 0.93
C LEU A 192 -6.01 -0.57 -0.36
N GLU A 193 -4.98 0.27 -0.29
CA GLU A 193 -3.95 0.40 -1.33
C GLU A 193 -2.59 0.11 -0.71
N VAL A 194 -1.82 -0.77 -1.32
CA VAL A 194 -0.47 -1.12 -0.87
C VAL A 194 0.39 -1.46 -2.09
N PRO A 195 1.56 -0.81 -2.28
CA PRO A 195 2.49 -1.17 -3.33
C PRO A 195 2.98 -2.61 -3.17
N THR A 196 2.72 -3.46 -4.17
CA THR A 196 3.22 -4.83 -4.20
C THR A 196 4.61 -4.90 -4.84
N ALA A 197 5.25 -6.06 -4.74
CA ALA A 197 6.48 -6.36 -5.46
C ALA A 197 6.33 -6.19 -6.98
N SER A 198 5.13 -6.45 -7.55
CA SER A 198 4.86 -6.16 -8.97
C SER A 198 4.81 -4.65 -9.22
N ASP A 199 4.13 -3.89 -8.36
CA ASP A 199 3.94 -2.46 -8.55
C ASP A 199 5.26 -1.69 -8.41
N LEU A 200 6.09 -2.06 -7.44
CA LEU A 200 7.43 -1.49 -7.25
C LEU A 200 8.35 -1.70 -8.46
N ARG A 201 8.12 -2.77 -9.24
CA ARG A 201 8.86 -3.03 -10.48
C ARG A 201 8.32 -2.26 -11.67
N ASN A 202 7.00 -2.13 -11.79
CA ASN A 202 6.33 -1.84 -13.06
C ASN A 202 5.46 -0.58 -13.07
N VAL A 203 5.02 -0.09 -11.90
CA VAL A 203 3.95 0.93 -11.80
C VAL A 203 4.44 2.16 -11.05
N VAL A 204 5.13 1.95 -9.94
CA VAL A 204 5.51 3.00 -9.00
C VAL A 204 6.61 3.88 -9.58
N ASP A 205 6.44 5.20 -9.46
CA ASP A 205 7.54 6.14 -9.69
C ASP A 205 8.56 6.03 -8.55
N LYS A 206 9.71 5.44 -8.87
CA LYS A 206 10.82 5.20 -7.95
C LYS A 206 11.46 6.48 -7.39
N LYS A 207 11.26 7.63 -8.03
CA LYS A 207 11.78 8.91 -7.54
C LYS A 207 10.88 9.54 -6.48
N ALA A 208 9.56 9.36 -6.64
CA ALA A 208 8.57 9.94 -5.75
C ALA A 208 8.23 9.03 -4.56
N THR A 209 8.54 7.74 -4.64
CA THR A 209 8.09 6.74 -3.65
C THR A 209 9.22 6.29 -2.73
N ASP A 210 8.91 6.14 -1.45
CA ASP A 210 9.81 5.46 -0.53
C ASP A 210 9.94 3.96 -0.88
N LEU A 211 11.16 3.52 -1.16
CA LEU A 211 11.47 2.14 -1.51
C LEU A 211 11.98 1.33 -0.31
N ASN A 212 12.12 1.94 0.88
CA ASN A 212 12.48 1.24 2.10
C ASN A 212 11.26 0.51 2.71
N VAL A 213 10.73 -0.44 1.94
CA VAL A 213 9.48 -1.13 2.23
C VAL A 213 9.65 -2.63 2.03
N HIS A 214 8.79 -3.42 2.67
CA HIS A 214 8.75 -4.86 2.45
C HIS A 214 8.01 -5.19 1.15
N ALA A 215 8.77 -5.54 0.10
CA ALA A 215 8.21 -5.97 -1.17
C ALA A 215 7.51 -7.33 -1.04
N ARG A 216 6.17 -7.32 -1.08
CA ARG A 216 5.32 -8.53 -1.01
C ARG A 216 4.45 -8.67 -2.26
N SER A 217 4.14 -9.89 -2.68
CA SER A 217 3.25 -10.10 -3.81
C SER A 217 1.80 -9.77 -3.45
N GLY A 218 0.98 -9.41 -4.43
CA GLY A 218 -0.46 -9.27 -4.25
C GLY A 218 -1.10 -10.55 -3.71
N ASP A 219 -0.61 -11.72 -4.13
CA ASP A 219 -1.08 -13.01 -3.61
C ASP A 219 -0.81 -13.21 -2.11
N TRP A 220 0.28 -12.63 -1.59
CA TRP A 220 0.56 -12.64 -0.15
C TRP A 220 -0.50 -11.87 0.63
N TYR A 221 -0.94 -10.73 0.10
CA TYR A 221 -1.99 -9.90 0.68
C TYR A 221 -3.37 -10.55 0.53
N ARG A 222 -3.72 -11.01 -0.68
CA ARG A 222 -5.01 -11.69 -0.97
C ARG A 222 -5.26 -12.86 -0.03
N LYS A 223 -4.29 -13.77 0.12
CA LYS A 223 -4.40 -14.93 1.04
C LYS A 223 -4.74 -14.54 2.49
N ARG A 224 -4.38 -13.33 2.92
CA ARG A 224 -4.66 -12.82 4.26
C ARG A 224 -5.99 -12.07 4.33
N LEU A 225 -6.28 -11.26 3.31
CA LEU A 225 -7.51 -10.49 3.20
C LEU A 225 -8.73 -11.38 3.01
N GLU A 226 -8.63 -12.42 2.19
CA GLU A 226 -9.72 -13.36 1.85
C GLU A 226 -10.25 -14.12 3.08
N LYS A 227 -9.52 -14.12 4.20
CA LYS A 227 -10.02 -14.67 5.48
C LYS A 227 -11.13 -13.81 6.11
N TYR A 228 -11.24 -12.54 5.71
CA TYR A 228 -12.08 -11.54 6.36
C TYR A 228 -12.91 -10.71 5.38
N PHE A 229 -12.47 -10.61 4.12
CA PHE A 229 -13.04 -9.72 3.11
C PHE A 229 -13.25 -10.46 1.79
N VAL A 230 -14.22 -9.98 1.01
CA VAL A 230 -14.40 -10.35 -0.39
C VAL A 230 -13.90 -9.18 -1.25
N GLN A 231 -13.12 -9.48 -2.30
CA GLN A 231 -12.66 -8.44 -3.23
C GLN A 231 -13.87 -7.92 -4.01
N ALA A 232 -14.23 -6.65 -3.80
CA ALA A 232 -15.56 -6.15 -4.18
C ALA A 232 -15.75 -5.90 -5.69
N GLY A 233 -14.71 -5.53 -6.44
CA GLY A 233 -14.82 -5.25 -7.87
C GLY A 233 -15.91 -4.22 -8.23
N ALA A 234 -16.12 -3.93 -9.51
CA ALA A 234 -17.17 -3.00 -9.95
C ALA A 234 -17.57 -3.19 -11.42
N GLY A 235 -17.32 -4.38 -12.00
CA GLY A 235 -17.55 -4.64 -13.43
C GLY A 235 -16.72 -3.75 -14.38
N LEU A 236 -15.74 -3.00 -13.87
CA LEU A 236 -14.88 -2.13 -14.64
C LEU A 236 -13.79 -2.96 -15.35
N TRP A 237 -13.69 -2.77 -16.66
CA TRP A 237 -12.66 -3.39 -17.50
C TRP A 237 -11.82 -2.31 -18.15
N VAL A 238 -10.50 -2.39 -17.98
CA VAL A 238 -9.56 -1.50 -18.63
C VAL A 238 -9.12 -2.12 -19.96
N ALA A 239 -9.25 -1.36 -21.05
CA ALA A 239 -8.81 -1.79 -22.37
C ALA A 239 -7.31 -2.13 -22.34
N ARG A 240 -6.90 -3.22 -23.00
CA ARG A 240 -5.49 -3.66 -23.02
C ARG A 240 -4.54 -2.62 -23.63
N SER A 241 -5.06 -1.74 -24.48
CA SER A 241 -4.33 -0.64 -25.11
C SER A 241 -4.31 0.65 -24.26
N SER A 242 -4.94 0.65 -23.09
CA SER A 242 -4.96 1.82 -22.21
C SER A 242 -3.63 1.94 -21.46
N ASP A 243 -3.16 3.17 -21.29
CA ASP A 243 -2.03 3.51 -20.41
C ASP A 243 -2.42 3.58 -18.93
N ALA A 244 -3.66 3.22 -18.57
CA ALA A 244 -4.11 3.21 -17.19
C ALA A 244 -3.30 2.21 -16.36
N LEU A 245 -2.66 2.73 -15.31
CA LEU A 245 -1.88 1.95 -14.37
C LEU A 245 -2.78 1.50 -13.22
N LEU A 246 -3.03 0.19 -13.15
CA LEU A 246 -3.72 -0.47 -12.02
C LEU A 246 -2.69 -1.13 -11.12
N TYR A 247 -2.81 -0.90 -9.82
CA TYR A 247 -2.01 -1.62 -8.83
C TYR A 247 -2.40 -3.10 -8.82
N GLU A 248 -1.48 -3.98 -8.41
CA GLU A 248 -1.70 -5.42 -8.49
C GLU A 248 -2.97 -5.88 -7.76
N LEU A 249 -3.37 -5.21 -6.67
CA LEU A 249 -4.58 -5.54 -5.89
C LEU A 249 -5.88 -4.91 -6.42
N GLU A 250 -5.81 -3.97 -7.37
CA GLU A 250 -7.00 -3.33 -7.97
C GLU A 250 -7.58 -4.15 -9.13
N ARG A 251 -6.88 -5.20 -9.56
CA ARG A 251 -7.29 -6.09 -10.64
C ARG A 251 -7.31 -7.55 -10.20
N THR A 252 -7.98 -8.38 -11.01
CA THR A 252 -7.88 -9.83 -10.90
C THR A 252 -6.48 -10.31 -11.29
N LYS A 253 -6.14 -11.55 -10.95
CA LYS A 253 -4.86 -12.15 -11.40
C LYS A 253 -4.80 -12.10 -12.94
N LYS A 254 -3.61 -11.77 -13.46
CA LYS A 254 -3.31 -11.87 -14.89
C LYS A 254 -3.26 -13.33 -15.31
#